data_AF-A0A514WQ06-F1
#
_entry.id   AF-A0A514WQ06-F1
#
_cell.length_a   1.000
_cell.length_b   1.000
_cell.length_c   1.000
_cell.angle_alpha   90.00
_cell.angle_beta   90.00
_cell.angle_gamma   90.00
#
_symmetry.space_group_name_H-M   'P 1'
#
loop_
_entity.id
_entity.type
_entity.pdbx_description
1 polymer ?
#
loop_
_entity_poly.entity_id
_entity_poly.type
_entity_poly.pdbx_seq_one_letter_code
_entity_poly.pdbx_strand_id
1 'polypeptide(L)'
;MSQAEIMNWTALYAATALVCMLALFLSGTMVAVQLWRERFWRDLGSVRAVVMFVPGTWWRWQKLYLTGTPVILAIVGAFALTLDW
;
A
#
# COMPACT_ATOMS: atom_id res chain seq x y z
N MET A 1 -11.93 -1.90 30.41
CA MET A 1 -12.10 -2.24 28.99
C MET A 1 -13.05 -3.42 28.92
N SER A 2 -14.23 -3.22 28.36
CA SER A 2 -15.26 -4.25 28.18
C SER A 2 -14.86 -5.22 27.05
N GLN A 3 -15.49 -6.38 27.01
CA GLN A 3 -15.29 -7.35 25.93
C GLN A 3 -15.67 -6.76 24.56
N ALA A 4 -16.73 -5.93 24.51
CA ALA A 4 -17.16 -5.24 23.30
C ALA A 4 -16.10 -4.25 22.78
N GLU A 5 -15.50 -3.46 23.67
CA GLU A 5 -14.42 -2.52 23.31
C GLU A 5 -13.21 -3.27 22.73
N ILE A 6 -12.82 -4.40 23.32
CA ILE A 6 -11.70 -5.22 22.82
C ILE A 6 -12.01 -5.76 21.42
N MET A 7 -13.24 -6.20 21.17
CA MET A 7 -13.68 -6.67 19.86
C MET A 7 -13.66 -5.54 18.82
N ASN A 8 -14.10 -4.34 19.17
CA ASN A 8 -14.08 -3.16 18.29
C ASN A 8 -12.66 -2.77 17.88
N TRP A 9 -11.73 -2.71 18.83
CA TRP A 9 -10.32 -2.45 18.53
C TRP A 9 -9.73 -3.53 17.63
N THR A 10 -10.02 -4.79 17.90
CA THR A 10 -9.56 -5.92 17.07
C THR A 10 -10.10 -5.82 15.65
N ALA A 11 -11.39 -5.52 15.50
CA ALA A 11 -12.02 -5.33 14.20
C ALA A 11 -11.40 -4.15 13.44
N LEU A 12 -11.14 -3.04 14.12
CA LEU A 12 -10.52 -1.85 13.53
C LEU A 12 -9.10 -2.14 13.02
N TYR A 13 -8.28 -2.85 13.80
CA TYR A 13 -6.94 -3.25 13.37
C TYR A 13 -6.99 -4.24 12.20
N ALA A 14 -7.92 -5.21 12.21
CA ALA A 14 -8.09 -6.16 11.12
C ALA A 14 -8.51 -5.46 9.81
N ALA A 15 -9.48 -4.53 9.88
CA ALA A 15 -9.91 -3.73 8.74
C ALA A 15 -8.75 -2.88 8.19
N THR A 16 -7.99 -2.23 9.07
CA THR A 16 -6.81 -1.45 8.69
C THR A 16 -5.78 -2.32 7.96
N ALA A 17 -5.46 -3.49 8.51
CA ALA A 17 -4.51 -4.41 7.89
C ALA A 17 -4.97 -4.88 6.50
N LEU A 18 -6.25 -5.21 6.33
CA LEU A 18 -6.84 -5.60 5.05
C LEU A 18 -6.72 -4.49 3.99
N VAL A 19 -7.11 -3.27 4.34
CA VAL A 19 -7.07 -2.13 3.41
C VAL A 19 -5.62 -1.78 3.06
N CYS A 20 -4.70 -1.81 4.03
CA CYS A 20 -3.27 -1.64 3.79
C CYS A 20 -2.69 -2.71 2.87
N MET A 21 -3.07 -3.99 3.04
CA MET A 21 -2.65 -5.08 2.15
C MET A 21 -3.16 -4.86 0.72
N LEU A 22 -4.43 -4.49 0.56
CA LEU A 22 -5.00 -4.19 -0.76
C LEU A 22 -4.27 -3.03 -1.44
N ALA A 23 -3.99 -1.95 -0.71
CA ALA A 23 -3.23 -0.81 -1.23
C ALA A 23 -1.80 -1.21 -1.60
N LEU A 24 -1.15 -2.07 -0.82
CA LEU A 24 0.17 -2.62 -1.11
C LEU A 24 0.16 -3.43 -2.41
N PHE A 25 -0.82 -4.32 -2.58
CA PHE A 25 -0.98 -5.10 -3.82
C PHE A 25 -1.26 -4.22 -5.03
N LEU A 26 -2.21 -3.28 -4.94
CA LEU A 26 -2.58 -2.39 -6.04
C LEU A 26 -1.43 -1.45 -6.46
N SER A 27 -0.73 -0.87 -5.50
CA SER A 27 0.45 -0.04 -5.81
C SER A 27 1.57 -0.88 -6.43
N GLY A 28 1.76 -2.11 -5.95
CA GLY A 28 2.73 -3.05 -6.51
C GLY A 28 2.42 -3.44 -7.95
N THR A 29 1.17 -3.80 -8.26
CA THR A 29 0.74 -4.15 -9.61
C THR A 29 0.85 -2.96 -10.57
N MET A 30 0.49 -1.75 -10.12
CA MET A 30 0.64 -0.53 -10.91
C MET A 30 2.11 -0.26 -11.27
N VAL A 31 3.04 -0.40 -10.30
CA VAL A 31 4.47 -0.25 -10.57
C VAL A 31 4.96 -1.33 -11.55
N ALA A 32 4.55 -2.59 -11.38
CA ALA A 32 4.92 -3.67 -12.29
C ALA A 32 4.44 -3.39 -13.73
N VAL A 33 3.20 -2.93 -13.89
CA VAL A 33 2.64 -2.54 -15.20
C VAL A 33 3.39 -1.36 -15.80
N GLN A 34 3.74 -0.34 -15.01
CA GLN A 34 4.54 0.80 -15.46
C GLN A 34 5.92 0.37 -15.96
N LEU A 35 6.62 -0.47 -15.19
CA LEU A 35 7.94 -0.99 -15.56
C LEU A 35 7.89 -1.84 -16.83
N TRP A 36 6.83 -2.64 -16.99
CA TRP A 36 6.63 -3.44 -18.19
C TRP A 36 6.37 -2.57 -19.43
N ARG A 37 5.53 -1.54 -19.28
CA ARG A 37 5.19 -0.58 -20.35
C ARG A 37 6.38 0.29 -20.75
N GLU A 38 7.17 0.76 -19.80
CA GLU A 38 8.36 1.57 -20.05
C GLU A 38 9.50 0.74 -20.68
N ARG A 39 9.36 -0.60 -20.76
CA ARG A 39 10.42 -1.52 -21.21
C ARG A 39 11.76 -1.23 -20.52
N PHE A 40 11.70 -0.83 -19.25
CA PHE A 40 12.86 -0.38 -18.47
C PHE A 40 13.97 -1.44 -18.40
N TRP A 41 13.58 -2.71 -18.60
CA TRP A 41 14.45 -3.87 -18.77
C TRP A 41 15.46 -3.78 -19.93
N ARG A 42 15.21 -2.95 -20.95
CA ARG A 42 16.14 -2.76 -22.08
C ARG A 42 17.37 -1.91 -21.72
N ASP A 43 17.27 -1.06 -20.69
CA ASP A 43 18.35 -0.19 -20.22
C ASP A 43 19.18 -0.78 -19.07
N LEU A 44 18.91 -2.03 -18.67
CA LEU A 44 19.63 -2.73 -17.60
C LEU A 44 21.01 -3.27 -18.03
N GLY A 45 21.55 -2.81 -19.16
CA GLY A 45 22.86 -3.25 -19.67
C GLY A 45 24.07 -2.82 -18.84
N SER A 46 23.91 -1.98 -17.82
CA SER A 46 25.00 -1.57 -16.93
C SER A 46 24.71 -1.86 -15.46
N VAL A 47 25.76 -2.24 -14.72
CA VAL A 47 25.70 -2.45 -13.25
C VAL A 47 25.16 -1.21 -12.53
N ARG A 48 25.53 0.00 -13.00
CA ARG A 48 25.00 1.27 -12.47
C ARG A 48 23.48 1.40 -12.64
N ALA A 49 22.94 0.96 -13.78
CA ALA A 49 21.51 0.97 -14.03
C ALA A 49 20.77 0.02 -13.07
N VAL A 50 21.32 -1.18 -12.82
CA VAL A 50 20.74 -2.15 -11.87
C VAL A 50 20.78 -1.64 -10.43
N VAL A 51 21.89 -1.03 -10.00
CA VAL A 51 22.05 -0.48 -8.65
C VAL A 51 21.07 0.67 -8.39
N MET A 52 20.79 1.51 -9.39
CA MET A 52 19.81 2.60 -9.25
C MET A 52 18.36 2.14 -9.48
N PHE A 53 18.15 0.98 -10.11
CA PHE A 53 16.83 0.47 -10.44
C PHE A 53 16.03 0.04 -9.22
N VAL A 54 16.64 -0.68 -8.28
CA VAL A 54 15.99 -1.16 -7.05
C VAL A 54 15.49 -0.01 -6.18
N PRO A 55 16.33 0.96 -5.76
CA PRO A 55 15.86 2.08 -4.94
C PRO A 55 14.89 3.00 -5.69
N GLY A 56 15.06 3.17 -7.01
CA GLY A 56 14.14 3.96 -7.84
C GLY A 56 12.74 3.33 -7.93
N THR A 57 12.68 2.02 -8.17
CA THR A 57 11.44 1.23 -8.22
C THR A 57 10.74 1.21 -6.86
N TRP A 58 11.50 1.00 -5.78
CA TRP A 58 10.99 1.09 -4.41
C TRP A 58 10.38 2.46 -4.11
N TRP A 59 11.08 3.54 -4.50
CA TRP A 59 10.59 4.90 -4.29
C TRP A 59 9.31 5.21 -5.07
N ARG A 60 9.18 4.71 -6.30
CA ARG A 60 7.94 4.82 -7.09
C ARG A 60 6.78 4.10 -6.39
N TRP A 61 7.02 2.88 -5.91
CA TRP A 61 6.04 2.10 -5.17
C TRP A 61 5.61 2.80 -3.88
N GLN A 62 6.56 3.29 -3.07
CA GLN A 62 6.27 4.01 -1.83
C GLN A 62 5.43 5.26 -2.06
N LYS A 63 5.75 6.07 -3.08
CA LYS A 63 4.94 7.25 -3.40
C LYS A 63 3.51 6.89 -3.78
N LEU A 64 3.30 5.84 -4.57
CA LEU A 64 1.96 5.35 -4.92
C LEU A 64 1.19 4.86 -3.69
N TYR A 65 1.85 4.10 -2.81
CA TYR A 65 1.27 3.63 -1.57
C TYR A 65 0.85 4.77 -0.64
N LEU A 66 1.74 5.75 -0.42
CA LEU A 66 1.47 6.93 0.42
C LEU A 66 0.40 7.86 -0.16
N THR A 67 0.29 7.94 -1.49
CA THR A 67 -0.81 8.67 -2.15
C THR A 67 -2.15 8.01 -1.86
N GLY A 68 -2.18 6.70 -1.58
CA GLY A 68 -3.37 5.97 -1.16
C GLY A 68 -3.76 6.19 0.30
N THR A 69 -2.88 6.75 1.14
CA THR A 69 -3.14 6.94 2.59
C THR A 69 -4.43 7.69 2.90
N PRO A 70 -4.80 8.79 2.22
CA PRO A 70 -6.08 9.46 2.46
C PRO A 70 -7.29 8.55 2.25
N VAL A 71 -7.24 7.67 1.24
CA VAL A 71 -8.30 6.70 0.95
C VAL A 71 -8.34 5.61 2.02
N ILE A 72 -7.17 5.12 2.44
CA ILE A 72 -7.05 4.14 3.54
C ILE A 72 -7.70 4.71 4.81
N LEU A 73 -7.34 5.94 5.19
CA LEU A 73 -7.88 6.62 6.36
C LEU A 73 -9.40 6.85 6.25
N ALA A 74 -9.89 7.23 5.06
CA ALA A 74 -11.33 7.40 4.83
C ALA A 74 -12.10 6.09 5.02
N ILE A 75 -11.60 4.97 4.48
CA ILE A 75 -12.25 3.65 4.61
C ILE A 75 -12.24 3.18 6.06
N VAL A 76 -11.08 3.21 6.72
CA VAL A 76 -10.93 2.77 8.12
C VAL A 76 -11.74 3.68 9.06
N GLY A 77 -11.74 4.99 8.82
CA GLY A 77 -12.54 5.94 9.59
C GLY A 77 -14.05 5.72 9.41
N ALA A 78 -14.51 5.52 8.17
CA ALA A 78 -15.90 5.17 7.91
C ALA A 78 -16.29 3.86 8.61
N PHE A 79 -15.42 2.84 8.59
CA PHE A 79 -15.63 1.60 9.31
C PHE A 79 -15.69 1.81 10.84
N ALA A 80 -14.79 2.62 11.40
CA ALA A 80 -14.78 2.93 12.84
C ALA A 80 -16.09 3.57 13.32
N LEU A 81 -16.74 4.38 12.47
CA LEU A 81 -18.04 4.99 12.75
C LEU A 81 -19.20 3.99 12.76
N THR A 82 -19.00 2.76 12.26
CA THR A 82 -20.02 1.70 12.30
C THR A 82 -19.96 0.84 13.56
N LEU A 83 -18.93 1.01 14.38
CA LEU A 83 -18.74 0.25 15.62
C LEU A 83 -19.47 0.93 16.78
N ASP A 84 -20.16 0.13 17.59
CA ASP A 84 -20.78 0.58 18.85
C ASP A 84 -19.72 0.60 19.95
N TRP A 85 -19.15 1.79 20.18
CA TRP A 85 -18.10 2.04 21.18
C TRP A 85 -18.62 2.07 22.61
#